data_AF-A0A1C6SAD4-F1
#
_entry.id   AF-A0A1C6SAD4-F1
#
_cell.length_a   1.000
_cell.length_b   1.000
_cell.length_c   1.000
_cell.angle_alpha   90.00
_cell.angle_beta   90.00
_cell.angle_gamma   90.00
#
_symmetry.space_group_name_H-M   'P 1'
#
loop_
_entity.id
_entity.type
_entity.pdbx_description
1 polymer ?
#
loop_
_entity_poly.entity_id
_entity_poly.type
_entity_poly.pdbx_seq_one_letter_code
_entity_poly.pdbx_strand_id
1 'polypeptide(L)'
;MSETVAVTADQVSLGVLVSAVPRDAVDAAVARFGVGAKRSDGKLPPHVVAYLTMALCLFGEDDYEEVATKVTGALTRFGCWDAAWSVPTASGISQARQRLGAPVMEEIFESVVQPVGTTDTRGAWLRRWRVLAIDGFDVDLPDTPGNAAEFGYAGSGGNRSAYPKARVVALAECGTHAFLAGEVSGYGTGERTLAMRLYPRLRRDELLTADRGFYSFDAWSAAAGTGAALLWRAPTGLRLPVVRVLADGTYVSVVINPKIRGARRDRVVAAARAGQDLAPELAYLVRVVEYDVPDRDGDGTGELIVLLTTVLEPAEAHADELAEAYHLRWEDRDQQRPAQDAPTRPGPSAALKAAGAGLPGNLGLADRPPRPRRVDHPRGRSRRPRPRPDQLHPRAANRPPYRHRDGGHSPWRLD
;
A
#
# COMPACT_ATOMS: atom_id res chain seq x y z
N MET A 1 32.58 31.87 17.28
CA MET A 1 31.39 31.32 17.96
C MET A 1 30.69 30.45 16.95
N SER A 2 30.73 29.13 17.13
CA SER A 2 30.05 28.20 16.21
C SER A 2 28.57 28.28 16.52
N GLU A 3 27.81 28.96 15.67
CA GLU A 3 26.36 29.02 15.79
C GLU A 3 25.83 27.62 15.48
N THR A 4 25.38 26.91 16.51
CA THR A 4 24.75 25.60 16.34
C THR A 4 23.43 25.82 15.61
N VAL A 5 23.43 25.64 14.29
CA VAL A 5 22.21 25.72 13.47
C VAL A 5 21.28 24.61 13.92
N ALA A 6 20.29 24.96 14.74
CA ALA A 6 19.22 24.03 15.12
C ALA A 6 18.34 23.78 13.89
N VAL A 7 18.41 22.57 13.34
CA VAL A 7 17.56 22.13 12.22
C VAL A 7 16.19 21.76 12.77
N THR A 8 15.12 22.35 12.24
CA THR A 8 13.73 22.02 12.63
C THR A 8 13.22 20.80 11.85
N ALA A 9 12.22 20.08 12.37
CA ALA A 9 11.60 18.96 11.67
C ALA A 9 11.08 19.36 10.28
N ASP A 10 10.44 20.52 10.16
CA ASP A 10 9.94 21.05 8.89
C ASP A 10 11.07 21.27 7.86
N GLN A 11 12.25 21.70 8.32
CA GLN A 11 13.42 21.87 7.46
C GLN A 11 13.97 20.54 6.97
N VAL A 12 13.92 19.50 7.81
CA VAL A 12 14.26 18.14 7.40
C VAL A 12 13.29 17.65 6.34
N SER A 13 11.98 17.76 6.57
CA SER A 13 10.95 17.32 5.62
C SER A 13 11.06 18.02 4.26
N LEU A 14 11.28 19.34 4.26
CA LEU A 14 11.47 20.11 3.02
C LEU A 14 12.80 19.83 2.34
N GLY A 15 13.87 19.61 3.12
CA GLY A 15 15.16 19.18 2.57
C GLY A 15 15.06 17.82 1.88
N VAL A 16 14.35 16.87 2.49
CA VAL A 16 14.06 15.56 1.90
C VAL A 16 13.22 15.71 0.64
N LEU A 17 12.17 16.56 0.65
CA LEU A 17 11.34 16.81 -0.54
C LEU A 17 12.17 17.34 -1.72
N VAL A 18 13.01 18.35 -1.50
CA VAL A 18 13.84 18.95 -2.56
C VAL A 18 14.92 17.96 -3.04
N SER A 19 15.44 17.12 -2.16
CA SER A 19 16.40 16.07 -2.53
C SER A 19 15.74 14.93 -3.31
N ALA A 20 14.50 14.56 -2.95
CA ALA A 20 13.77 13.47 -3.58
C ALA A 20 13.12 13.90 -4.90
N VAL A 21 12.76 15.18 -5.04
CA VAL A 21 12.18 15.77 -6.25
C VAL A 21 13.11 16.85 -6.79
N PRO A 22 14.08 16.48 -7.65
CA PRO A 22 15.05 17.39 -8.21
C PRO A 22 14.42 18.53 -9.01
N ARG A 23 15.05 19.69 -8.95
CA ARG A 23 14.53 20.93 -9.55
C ARG A 23 14.46 20.86 -11.09
N ASP A 24 15.41 20.18 -11.71
CA ASP A 24 15.48 19.94 -13.15
C ASP A 24 14.29 19.10 -13.63
N ALA A 25 13.85 18.09 -12.87
CA ALA A 25 12.63 17.32 -13.18
C ALA A 25 11.39 18.22 -13.16
N VAL A 26 11.29 19.10 -12.16
CA VAL A 26 10.20 20.08 -12.05
C VAL A 26 10.20 21.07 -13.22
N ASP A 27 11.36 21.63 -13.55
CA ASP A 27 11.48 22.59 -14.65
C ASP A 27 11.20 21.93 -16.01
N ALA A 28 11.63 20.69 -16.22
CA ALA A 28 11.34 19.90 -17.41
C ALA A 28 9.82 19.68 -17.59
N ALA A 29 9.13 19.28 -16.52
CA ALA A 29 7.67 19.11 -16.54
C ALA A 29 6.95 20.45 -16.84
N VAL A 30 7.35 21.54 -16.17
CA VAL A 30 6.80 22.87 -16.43
C VAL A 30 6.98 23.29 -17.89
N ALA A 31 8.16 23.06 -18.46
CA ALA A 31 8.46 23.38 -19.85
C ALA A 31 7.61 22.55 -20.83
N ARG A 32 7.47 21.24 -20.56
CA ARG A 32 6.67 20.31 -21.38
C ARG A 32 5.23 20.77 -21.55
N PHE A 33 4.60 21.27 -20.48
CA PHE A 33 3.22 21.74 -20.51
C PHE A 33 3.07 23.24 -20.82
N GLY A 34 4.17 23.95 -21.06
CA GLY A 34 4.13 25.36 -21.45
C GLY A 34 3.59 26.32 -20.38
N VAL A 35 3.64 25.92 -19.10
CA VAL A 35 3.12 26.72 -17.97
C VAL A 35 4.21 27.52 -17.26
N GLY A 36 5.26 27.89 -17.99
CA GLY A 36 6.39 28.68 -17.51
C GLY A 36 6.02 30.03 -16.88
N ALA A 37 6.97 30.63 -16.16
CA ALA A 37 6.77 31.93 -15.56
C ALA A 37 6.50 32.99 -16.65
N LYS A 38 5.38 33.71 -16.54
CA LYS A 38 5.03 34.80 -17.48
C LYS A 38 5.83 36.09 -17.25
N ARG A 39 6.40 36.25 -16.05
CA ARG A 39 7.27 37.37 -15.68
C ARG A 39 8.44 36.83 -14.87
N SER A 40 9.63 37.35 -15.13
CA SER A 40 10.87 36.93 -14.43
C SER A 40 10.91 37.36 -12.97
N ASP A 41 10.11 38.36 -12.57
CA ASP A 41 10.01 38.91 -11.20
C ASP A 41 8.80 38.37 -10.41
N GLY A 42 8.12 37.35 -10.92
CA GLY A 42 6.93 36.80 -10.29
C GLY A 42 7.24 36.14 -8.95
N LYS A 43 6.47 36.49 -7.89
CA LYS A 43 6.62 35.93 -6.53
C LYS A 43 6.32 34.42 -6.41
N LEU A 44 5.68 33.82 -7.41
CA LEU A 44 5.26 32.41 -7.45
C LEU A 44 5.60 31.80 -8.83
N PRO A 45 6.89 31.57 -9.13
CA PRO A 45 7.27 30.88 -10.34
C PRO A 45 6.85 29.40 -10.26
N PRO A 46 6.64 28.72 -11.40
CA PRO A 46 6.02 27.40 -11.44
C PRO A 46 6.69 26.34 -10.55
N HIS A 47 8.02 26.33 -10.47
CA HIS A 47 8.73 25.38 -9.62
C HIS A 47 8.48 25.59 -8.12
N VAL A 48 8.39 26.85 -7.65
CA VAL A 48 8.01 27.14 -6.27
C VAL A 48 6.58 26.68 -6.02
N VAL A 49 5.70 26.89 -6.99
CA VAL A 49 4.31 26.43 -6.89
C VAL A 49 4.23 24.90 -6.83
N ALA A 50 5.10 24.18 -7.54
CA ALA A 50 5.19 22.73 -7.47
C ALA A 50 5.63 22.26 -6.08
N TYR A 51 6.74 22.80 -5.55
CA TYR A 51 7.20 22.48 -4.19
C TYR A 51 6.18 22.88 -3.12
N LEU A 52 5.53 24.03 -3.27
CA LEU A 52 4.46 24.46 -2.38
C LEU A 52 3.27 23.51 -2.44
N THR A 53 2.91 23.01 -3.63
CA THR A 53 1.80 22.05 -3.79
C THR A 53 2.11 20.72 -3.09
N MET A 54 3.34 20.21 -3.21
CA MET A 54 3.77 19.00 -2.49
C MET A 54 3.87 19.24 -0.98
N ALA A 55 4.39 20.39 -0.57
CA ALA A 55 4.50 20.75 0.84
C ALA A 55 3.14 20.89 1.52
N LEU A 56 2.09 21.36 0.81
CA LEU A 56 0.72 21.37 1.34
C LEU A 56 0.18 19.97 1.65
N CYS A 57 0.71 18.92 1.01
CA CYS A 57 0.40 17.53 1.36
C CYS A 57 1.21 17.04 2.57
N LEU A 58 2.44 17.52 2.74
CA LEU A 58 3.29 17.18 3.90
C LEU A 58 2.86 17.88 5.19
N PHE A 59 2.32 19.09 5.06
CA PHE A 59 1.90 19.97 6.15
C PHE A 59 0.39 20.24 6.08
N GLY A 60 -0.41 19.16 6.04
CA GLY A 60 -1.85 19.26 5.80
C GLY A 60 -2.63 20.04 6.88
N GLU A 61 -2.09 20.10 8.10
CA GLU A 61 -2.71 20.81 9.24
C GLU A 61 -2.48 22.33 9.20
N ASP A 62 -1.50 22.78 8.41
CA ASP A 62 -1.10 24.18 8.35
C ASP A 62 -1.93 24.95 7.31
N ASP A 63 -2.05 26.26 7.50
CA ASP A 63 -2.64 27.12 6.48
C ASP A 63 -1.67 27.39 5.31
N TYR A 64 -2.21 27.89 4.20
CA TYR A 64 -1.43 28.14 2.99
C TYR A 64 -0.23 29.08 3.19
N GLU A 65 -0.37 30.07 4.08
CA GLU A 65 0.63 31.12 4.28
C GLU A 65 1.74 30.61 5.20
N GLU A 66 1.40 29.77 6.18
CA GLU A 66 2.35 29.05 7.02
C GLU A 66 3.20 28.07 6.18
N VAL A 67 2.58 27.23 5.35
CA VAL A 67 3.33 26.32 4.47
C VAL A 67 4.22 27.11 3.49
N ALA A 68 3.72 28.21 2.92
CA ALA A 68 4.52 29.06 2.05
C ALA A 68 5.74 29.67 2.76
N THR A 69 5.59 30.04 4.03
CA THR A 69 6.68 30.53 4.87
C THR A 69 7.72 29.43 5.12
N LYS A 70 7.29 28.21 5.43
CA LYS A 70 8.19 27.05 5.62
C LYS A 70 8.99 26.75 4.35
N VAL A 71 8.30 26.64 3.21
CA VAL A 71 8.91 26.33 1.90
C VAL A 71 9.96 27.36 1.50
N THR A 72 9.62 28.64 1.54
CA THR A 72 10.54 29.70 1.08
C THR A 72 11.69 29.98 2.03
N GLY A 73 11.46 29.84 3.34
CA GLY A 73 12.53 29.87 4.34
C GLY A 73 13.55 28.75 4.10
N ALA A 74 13.09 27.55 3.73
CA ALA A 74 13.96 26.43 3.39
C ALA A 74 14.68 26.63 2.04
N LEU A 75 13.95 27.00 0.98
CA LEU A 75 14.52 27.16 -0.36
C LEU A 75 15.58 28.27 -0.44
N THR A 76 15.41 29.36 0.32
CA THR A 76 16.44 30.43 0.40
C THR A 76 17.74 29.89 0.97
N ARG A 77 17.65 29.06 2.02
CA ARG A 77 18.82 28.46 2.68
C ARG A 77 19.49 27.37 1.85
N PHE A 78 18.73 26.69 1.00
CA PHE A 78 19.27 25.72 0.05
C PHE A 78 19.85 26.36 -1.23
N GLY A 79 19.86 27.71 -1.32
CA GLY A 79 20.35 28.43 -2.50
C GLY A 79 19.46 28.26 -3.73
N CYS A 80 18.23 27.76 -3.54
CA CYS A 80 17.26 27.52 -4.60
C CYS A 80 16.32 28.73 -4.80
N TRP A 81 16.47 29.79 -4.00
CA TRP A 81 15.57 30.95 -3.99
C TRP A 81 16.24 32.24 -3.51
N ASP A 82 15.85 33.38 -4.09
CA ASP A 82 16.39 34.71 -3.75
C ASP A 82 15.48 35.47 -2.77
N ALA A 83 16.09 36.16 -1.81
CA ALA A 83 15.52 36.56 -0.51
C ALA A 83 14.59 37.78 -0.54
N ALA A 84 14.31 38.38 -1.70
CA ALA A 84 13.43 39.56 -1.83
C ALA A 84 11.91 39.23 -1.78
N TRP A 85 11.55 38.13 -1.11
CA TRP A 85 10.22 37.53 -1.19
C TRP A 85 9.34 37.90 0.01
N SER A 86 8.10 38.29 -0.27
CA SER A 86 7.03 38.46 0.73
C SER A 86 6.04 37.32 0.60
N VAL A 87 5.55 36.76 1.71
CA VAL A 87 4.56 35.67 1.73
C VAL A 87 3.34 36.03 0.84
N PRO A 88 3.06 35.26 -0.23
CA PRO A 88 1.89 35.42 -1.07
C PRO A 88 0.62 35.09 -0.30
N THR A 89 -0.47 35.78 -0.65
CA THR A 89 -1.77 35.50 -0.05
C THR A 89 -2.28 34.11 -0.45
N ALA A 90 -3.14 33.52 0.38
CA ALA A 90 -3.80 32.25 0.07
C ALA A 90 -4.50 32.25 -1.31
N SER A 91 -5.10 33.37 -1.72
CA SER A 91 -5.72 33.53 -3.05
C SER A 91 -4.68 33.46 -4.18
N GLY A 92 -3.53 34.12 -4.01
CA GLY A 92 -2.43 34.07 -4.99
C GLY A 92 -1.86 32.67 -5.14
N ILE A 93 -1.72 31.94 -4.03
CA ILE A 93 -1.28 30.53 -4.05
C ILE A 93 -2.30 29.66 -4.79
N SER A 94 -3.60 29.80 -4.49
CA SER A 94 -4.65 29.05 -5.16
C SER A 94 -4.66 29.26 -6.68
N GLN A 95 -4.59 30.52 -7.13
CA GLN A 95 -4.52 30.86 -8.56
C GLN A 95 -3.25 30.31 -9.23
N ALA A 96 -2.12 30.33 -8.52
CA ALA A 96 -0.88 29.80 -9.04
C ALA A 96 -0.93 28.28 -9.22
N ARG A 97 -1.52 27.55 -8.26
CA ARG A 97 -1.74 26.09 -8.36
C ARG A 97 -2.66 25.73 -9.53
N GLN A 98 -3.76 26.47 -9.71
CA GLN A 98 -4.66 26.28 -10.85
C GLN A 98 -3.94 26.48 -12.19
N ARG A 99 -3.04 27.47 -12.27
CA ARG A 99 -2.23 27.72 -13.47
C ARG A 99 -1.18 26.63 -13.72
N LEU A 100 -0.58 26.06 -12.67
CA LEU A 100 0.37 24.95 -12.80
C LEU A 100 -0.31 23.71 -13.36
N GLY A 101 -1.49 23.37 -12.84
CA GLY A 101 -2.34 22.28 -13.32
C GLY A 101 -1.88 20.88 -12.86
N ALA A 102 -2.84 19.96 -12.81
CA ALA A 102 -2.60 18.56 -12.43
C ALA A 102 -1.62 17.81 -13.37
N PRO A 103 -1.66 17.99 -14.71
CA PRO A 103 -0.76 17.25 -15.61
C PRO A 103 0.73 17.49 -15.35
N VAL A 104 1.10 18.67 -14.83
CA VAL A 104 2.51 18.95 -14.45
C VAL A 104 2.91 18.13 -13.22
N MET A 105 2.03 18.01 -12.23
CA MET A 105 2.32 17.20 -11.04
C MET A 105 2.40 15.71 -11.37
N GLU A 106 1.56 15.24 -12.32
CA GLU A 106 1.61 13.88 -12.84
C GLU A 106 2.95 13.59 -13.55
N GLU A 107 3.41 14.48 -14.44
CA GLU A 107 4.71 14.32 -15.10
C GLU A 107 5.88 14.40 -14.12
N ILE A 108 5.81 15.28 -13.11
CA ILE A 108 6.81 15.30 -12.04
C ILE A 108 6.87 13.94 -11.36
N PHE A 109 5.72 13.38 -10.94
CA PHE A 109 5.67 12.05 -10.33
C PHE A 109 6.29 11.00 -11.24
N GLU A 110 5.85 10.88 -12.49
CA GLU A 110 6.33 9.88 -13.45
C GLU A 110 7.83 10.01 -13.77
N SER A 111 8.39 11.22 -13.71
CA SER A 111 9.81 11.47 -13.99
C SER A 111 10.74 11.14 -12.83
N VAL A 112 10.21 11.13 -11.60
CA VAL A 112 11.01 10.98 -10.37
C VAL A 112 10.83 9.60 -9.76
N VAL A 113 9.69 8.96 -9.99
CA VAL A 113 9.34 7.70 -9.38
C VAL A 113 10.26 6.58 -9.85
N GLN A 114 10.93 5.93 -8.89
CA GLN A 114 11.84 4.83 -9.14
C GLN A 114 12.01 3.97 -7.89
N PRO A 115 12.42 2.70 -8.02
CA PRO A 115 12.76 1.88 -6.86
C PRO A 115 13.88 2.51 -6.03
N VAL A 116 13.66 2.61 -4.73
CA VAL A 116 14.61 3.22 -3.78
C VAL A 116 15.43 2.16 -3.05
N GLY A 117 14.86 0.98 -2.84
CA GLY A 117 15.48 -0.11 -2.11
C GLY A 117 16.70 -0.68 -2.83
N THR A 118 17.76 -0.88 -2.04
CA THR A 118 18.95 -1.64 -2.44
C THR A 118 18.78 -3.11 -2.08
N THR A 119 19.71 -3.98 -2.48
CA THR A 119 19.71 -5.40 -2.07
C THR A 119 19.86 -5.58 -0.57
N ASP A 120 20.41 -4.58 0.13
CA ASP A 120 20.58 -4.58 1.59
C ASP A 120 19.35 -4.00 2.31
N THR A 121 18.40 -3.43 1.56
CA THR A 121 17.16 -2.89 2.12
C THR A 121 16.26 -4.06 2.53
N ARG A 122 16.02 -4.17 3.83
CA ARG A 122 15.11 -5.19 4.40
C ARG A 122 13.76 -5.13 3.71
N GLY A 123 13.26 -6.29 3.29
CA GLY A 123 11.94 -6.43 2.66
C GLY A 123 11.83 -5.94 1.22
N ALA A 124 12.87 -5.33 0.64
CA ALA A 124 12.84 -4.87 -0.75
C ALA A 124 13.05 -6.00 -1.75
N TRP A 125 13.70 -7.10 -1.34
CA TRP A 125 14.05 -8.22 -2.21
C TRP A 125 13.70 -9.57 -1.59
N LEU A 126 13.14 -10.45 -2.41
CA LEU A 126 13.10 -11.88 -2.17
C LEU A 126 13.97 -12.55 -3.23
N ARG A 127 15.13 -13.07 -2.81
CA ARG A 127 16.10 -13.70 -3.72
C ARG A 127 16.49 -12.74 -4.85
N ARG A 128 16.06 -13.04 -6.08
CA ARG A 128 16.34 -12.24 -7.29
C ARG A 128 15.25 -11.22 -7.61
N TRP A 129 14.13 -11.25 -6.89
CA TRP A 129 12.97 -10.42 -7.20
C TRP A 129 12.85 -9.25 -6.26
N ARG A 130 12.64 -8.06 -6.83
CA ARG A 130 12.19 -6.91 -6.05
C ARG A 130 10.73 -7.12 -5.65
N VAL A 131 10.42 -6.99 -4.36
CA VAL A 131 9.08 -7.27 -3.82
C VAL A 131 8.23 -6.01 -3.92
N LEU A 132 7.14 -6.11 -4.68
CA LEU A 132 6.16 -5.05 -4.85
C LEU A 132 4.83 -5.43 -4.22
N ALA A 133 4.06 -4.44 -3.80
CA ALA A 133 2.67 -4.55 -3.43
C ALA A 133 1.80 -3.70 -4.36
N ILE A 134 0.60 -4.20 -4.67
CA ILE A 134 -0.48 -3.37 -5.22
C ILE A 134 -1.58 -3.19 -4.19
N ASP A 135 -1.94 -1.95 -3.87
CA ASP A 135 -3.07 -1.67 -2.99
C ASP A 135 -3.88 -0.46 -3.43
N GLY A 136 -5.13 -0.41 -2.96
CA GLY A 136 -6.07 0.66 -3.20
C GLY A 136 -6.41 1.41 -1.92
N PHE A 137 -6.61 2.72 -2.05
CA PHE A 137 -7.12 3.56 -0.97
C PHE A 137 -7.97 4.71 -1.53
N ASP A 138 -8.87 5.23 -0.70
CA ASP A 138 -9.74 6.33 -1.08
C ASP A 138 -9.33 7.60 -0.30
N VAL A 139 -9.38 8.76 -0.95
CA VAL A 139 -9.05 10.08 -0.39
C VAL A 139 -10.29 10.97 -0.43
N ASP A 140 -10.63 11.57 0.71
CA ASP A 140 -11.71 12.55 0.79
C ASP A 140 -11.35 13.85 0.09
N LEU A 141 -12.29 14.38 -0.70
CA LEU A 141 -12.13 15.63 -1.44
C LEU A 141 -13.04 16.71 -0.89
N PRO A 142 -12.67 18.00 -1.00
CA PRO A 142 -13.58 19.10 -0.68
C PRO A 142 -14.91 18.97 -1.42
N ASP A 143 -16.02 19.16 -0.70
CA ASP A 143 -17.37 19.04 -1.25
C ASP A 143 -17.73 20.26 -2.12
N THR A 144 -17.20 20.25 -3.34
CA THR A 144 -17.49 21.26 -4.37
C THR A 144 -18.27 20.62 -5.50
N PRO A 145 -19.13 21.36 -6.23
CA PRO A 145 -19.85 20.81 -7.37
C PRO A 145 -18.95 20.16 -8.42
N GLY A 146 -17.75 20.70 -8.65
CA GLY A 146 -16.77 20.13 -9.57
C GLY A 146 -16.23 18.78 -9.11
N ASN A 147 -15.79 18.68 -7.85
CA ASN A 147 -15.29 17.42 -7.29
C ASN A 147 -16.39 16.36 -7.22
N ALA A 148 -17.61 16.76 -6.85
CA ALA A 148 -18.78 15.88 -6.81
C ALA A 148 -19.09 15.29 -8.19
N ALA A 149 -19.01 16.12 -9.25
CA ALA A 149 -19.28 15.69 -10.62
C ALA A 149 -18.20 14.74 -11.17
N GLU A 150 -16.92 15.01 -10.87
CA GLU A 150 -15.79 14.22 -11.36
C GLU A 150 -15.60 12.91 -10.57
N PHE A 151 -15.60 12.99 -9.23
CA PHE A 151 -15.17 11.90 -8.38
C PHE A 151 -16.31 11.10 -7.76
N GLY A 152 -17.49 11.72 -7.59
CA GLY A 152 -18.65 11.07 -6.97
C GLY A 152 -18.45 10.73 -5.49
N TYR A 153 -19.46 10.11 -4.90
CA TYR A 153 -19.51 9.77 -3.47
C TYR A 153 -19.52 8.25 -3.28
N ALA A 154 -19.04 7.79 -2.12
CA ALA A 154 -19.25 6.41 -1.71
C ALA A 154 -20.68 6.18 -1.23
N GLY A 155 -21.23 5.01 -1.52
CA GLY A 155 -22.59 4.64 -1.11
C GLY A 155 -23.69 5.43 -1.81
N SER A 156 -24.93 5.24 -1.37
CA SER A 156 -26.11 5.92 -1.91
C SER A 156 -27.17 6.13 -0.83
N GLY A 157 -28.11 7.05 -1.08
CA GLY A 157 -29.19 7.38 -0.13
C GLY A 157 -28.64 7.83 1.23
N GLY A 158 -29.20 7.28 2.32
CA GLY A 158 -28.76 7.57 3.69
C GLY A 158 -27.37 7.03 4.06
N ASN A 159 -26.78 6.15 3.24
CA ASN A 159 -25.43 5.59 3.46
C ASN A 159 -24.36 6.26 2.58
N ARG A 160 -24.68 7.40 1.98
CA ARG A 160 -23.74 8.16 1.15
C ARG A 160 -22.67 8.83 2.02
N SER A 161 -21.42 8.85 1.57
CA SER A 161 -20.33 9.57 2.23
C SER A 161 -20.59 11.08 2.28
N ALA A 162 -20.09 11.73 3.32
CA ALA A 162 -20.20 13.19 3.48
C ALA A 162 -19.44 13.97 2.39
N TYR A 163 -18.33 13.41 1.90
CA TYR A 163 -17.45 14.03 0.92
C TYR A 163 -17.33 13.18 -0.35
N PRO A 164 -17.07 13.80 -1.53
CA PRO A 164 -16.63 13.06 -2.70
C PRO A 164 -15.31 12.32 -2.43
N LYS A 165 -15.07 11.22 -3.16
CA LYS A 165 -13.88 10.39 -2.94
C LYS A 165 -13.10 10.16 -4.23
N ALA A 166 -11.82 10.47 -4.21
CA ALA A 166 -10.87 9.97 -5.20
C ALA A 166 -10.42 8.58 -4.79
N ARG A 167 -10.43 7.62 -5.72
CA ARG A 167 -9.82 6.32 -5.54
C ARG A 167 -8.43 6.32 -6.15
N VAL A 168 -7.46 5.85 -5.37
CA VAL A 168 -6.08 5.66 -5.78
C VAL A 168 -5.76 4.17 -5.73
N VAL A 169 -5.12 3.64 -6.77
CA VAL A 169 -4.46 2.34 -6.73
C VAL A 169 -3.01 2.52 -7.11
N ALA A 170 -2.10 1.95 -6.35
CA ALA A 170 -0.67 2.17 -6.55
C ALA A 170 0.13 0.87 -6.44
N LEU A 171 1.23 0.82 -7.21
CA LEU A 171 2.32 -0.11 -7.00
C LEU A 171 3.31 0.53 -6.02
N ALA A 172 3.70 -0.18 -4.98
CA ALA A 172 4.70 0.25 -4.01
C ALA A 172 5.77 -0.83 -3.84
N GLU A 173 7.00 -0.43 -3.54
CA GLU A 173 8.04 -1.34 -3.09
C GLU A 173 7.86 -1.67 -1.61
N CYS A 174 7.76 -2.95 -1.25
CA CYS A 174 7.43 -3.34 0.14
C CYS A 174 8.49 -2.92 1.17
N GLY A 175 9.78 -2.88 0.79
CA GLY A 175 10.86 -2.60 1.74
C GLY A 175 11.08 -1.10 2.05
N THR A 176 10.66 -0.20 1.17
CA THR A 176 10.79 1.25 1.36
C THR A 176 9.46 1.97 1.42
N HIS A 177 8.37 1.29 1.05
CA HIS A 177 7.04 1.85 0.86
C HIS A 177 6.99 2.96 -0.21
N ALA A 178 8.03 3.07 -1.05
CA ALA A 178 8.05 4.03 -2.14
C ALA A 178 7.05 3.59 -3.22
N PHE A 179 6.10 4.48 -3.56
CA PHE A 179 5.27 4.28 -4.74
C PHE A 179 6.13 4.25 -5.99
N LEU A 180 5.80 3.36 -6.92
CA LEU A 180 6.46 3.15 -8.21
C LEU A 180 5.58 3.51 -9.41
N ALA A 181 4.27 3.46 -9.21
CA ALA A 181 3.26 3.89 -10.17
C ALA A 181 1.92 4.06 -9.43
N GLY A 182 1.03 4.92 -9.94
CA GLY A 182 -0.28 5.15 -9.35
C GLY A 182 -1.32 5.55 -10.38
N GLU A 183 -2.56 5.17 -10.14
CA GLU A 183 -3.73 5.54 -10.94
C GLU A 183 -4.77 6.16 -10.03
N VAL A 184 -5.35 7.28 -10.46
CA VAL A 184 -6.37 8.03 -9.70
C VAL A 184 -7.64 8.12 -10.53
N SER A 185 -8.80 7.89 -9.92
CA SER A 185 -10.10 8.06 -10.57
C SER A 185 -11.19 8.41 -9.56
N GLY A 186 -12.40 8.69 -10.05
CA GLY A 186 -13.59 8.79 -9.21
C GLY A 186 -13.96 7.46 -8.56
N TYR A 187 -14.64 7.53 -7.41
CA TYR A 187 -15.05 6.38 -6.59
C TYR A 187 -15.85 5.30 -7.35
N GLY A 188 -16.59 5.71 -8.39
CA GLY A 188 -17.35 4.79 -9.25
C GLY A 188 -16.47 3.81 -10.04
N THR A 189 -15.18 4.10 -10.20
CA THR A 189 -14.22 3.19 -10.84
C THR A 189 -13.74 2.15 -9.84
N GLY A 190 -13.84 0.86 -10.19
CA GLY A 190 -13.37 -0.21 -9.32
C GLY A 190 -11.85 -0.33 -9.25
N GLU A 191 -11.31 -0.72 -8.09
CA GLU A 191 -9.86 -0.90 -7.87
C GLU A 191 -9.21 -1.83 -8.91
N ARG A 192 -9.87 -2.94 -9.23
CA ARG A 192 -9.39 -3.87 -10.27
C ARG A 192 -9.24 -3.22 -11.63
N THR A 193 -10.10 -2.26 -11.98
CA THR A 193 -10.02 -1.53 -13.24
C THR A 193 -8.77 -0.65 -13.28
N LEU A 194 -8.43 0.01 -12.18
CA LEU A 194 -7.21 0.81 -12.07
C LEU A 194 -5.97 -0.08 -12.05
N ALA A 195 -6.00 -1.18 -11.28
CA ALA A 195 -4.92 -2.16 -11.22
C ALA A 195 -4.54 -2.71 -12.61
N MET A 196 -5.53 -2.97 -13.48
CA MET A 196 -5.30 -3.44 -14.84
C MET A 196 -4.44 -2.48 -15.68
N ARG A 197 -4.47 -1.17 -15.39
CA ARG A 197 -3.65 -0.16 -16.08
C ARG A 197 -2.21 -0.14 -15.58
N LEU A 198 -1.97 -0.63 -14.36
CA LEU A 198 -0.66 -0.68 -13.73
C LEU A 198 0.15 -1.92 -14.10
N TYR A 199 -0.50 -3.07 -14.33
CA TYR A 199 0.22 -4.32 -14.62
C TYR A 199 1.22 -4.23 -15.78
N PRO A 200 0.98 -3.51 -16.90
CA PRO A 200 1.98 -3.36 -17.96
C PRO A 200 3.30 -2.70 -17.54
N ARG A 201 3.35 -2.04 -16.37
CA ARG A 201 4.57 -1.44 -15.82
C ARG A 201 5.50 -2.46 -15.15
N LEU A 202 5.00 -3.65 -14.83
CA LEU A 202 5.76 -4.69 -14.13
C LEU A 202 6.93 -5.21 -14.96
N ARG A 203 8.02 -5.57 -14.27
CA ARG A 203 9.26 -6.08 -14.85
C ARG A 203 9.52 -7.53 -14.44
N ARG A 204 10.35 -8.23 -15.22
CA ARG A 204 10.64 -9.66 -15.04
C ARG A 204 11.42 -9.97 -13.76
N ASP A 205 12.12 -8.99 -13.23
CA ASP A 205 12.89 -9.03 -11.98
C ASP A 205 12.06 -8.58 -10.77
N GLU A 206 10.74 -8.50 -10.89
CA GLU A 206 9.82 -8.12 -9.80
C GLU A 206 8.92 -9.28 -9.38
N LEU A 207 8.52 -9.26 -8.10
CA LEU A 207 7.51 -10.14 -7.49
C LEU A 207 6.35 -9.28 -6.99
N LEU A 208 5.20 -9.36 -7.66
CA LEU A 208 4.01 -8.60 -7.28
C LEU A 208 3.16 -9.36 -6.25
N THR A 209 2.98 -8.76 -5.08
CA THR A 209 2.06 -9.21 -4.04
C THR A 209 0.69 -8.53 -4.16
N ALA A 210 -0.39 -9.30 -4.06
CA ALA A 210 -1.76 -8.79 -4.17
C ALA A 210 -2.72 -9.46 -3.16
N ASP A 211 -3.60 -8.69 -2.52
CA ASP A 211 -4.67 -9.25 -1.67
C ASP A 211 -5.79 -9.90 -2.51
N ARG A 212 -6.65 -10.67 -1.86
CA ARG A 212 -7.72 -11.47 -2.48
C ARG A 212 -8.65 -10.68 -3.40
N GLY A 213 -8.81 -9.38 -3.16
CA GLY A 213 -9.67 -8.49 -3.95
C GLY A 213 -9.16 -8.22 -5.36
N PHE A 214 -7.86 -8.38 -5.62
CA PHE A 214 -7.25 -8.13 -6.92
C PHE A 214 -7.33 -9.32 -7.88
N TYR A 215 -7.57 -10.53 -7.35
CA TYR A 215 -7.60 -11.72 -8.18
C TYR A 215 -8.80 -11.74 -9.14
N SER A 216 -8.47 -11.89 -10.42
CA SER A 216 -9.33 -12.47 -11.45
C SER A 216 -8.43 -13.18 -12.45
N PHE A 217 -8.95 -14.11 -13.25
CA PHE A 217 -8.12 -14.79 -14.25
C PHE A 217 -7.51 -13.79 -15.24
N ASP A 218 -8.27 -12.79 -15.67
CA ASP A 218 -7.80 -11.77 -16.61
C ASP A 218 -6.72 -10.88 -15.97
N ALA A 219 -6.86 -10.50 -14.70
CA ALA A 219 -5.84 -9.73 -13.97
C ALA A 219 -4.56 -10.55 -13.74
N TRP A 220 -4.70 -11.81 -13.31
CA TRP A 220 -3.57 -12.72 -13.17
C TRP A 220 -2.84 -12.90 -14.50
N SER A 221 -3.57 -13.11 -15.58
CA SER A 221 -3.03 -13.25 -16.93
C SER A 221 -2.31 -11.99 -17.41
N ALA A 222 -2.87 -10.80 -17.13
CA ALA A 222 -2.25 -9.53 -17.51
C ALA A 222 -0.93 -9.31 -16.77
N ALA A 223 -0.89 -9.55 -15.46
CA ALA A 223 0.32 -9.42 -14.66
C ALA A 223 1.36 -10.48 -15.01
N ALA A 224 0.97 -11.76 -15.10
CA ALA A 224 1.87 -12.86 -15.46
C ALA A 224 2.44 -12.71 -16.88
N GLY A 225 1.66 -12.14 -17.81
CA GLY A 225 2.09 -11.88 -19.19
C GLY A 225 3.27 -10.92 -19.33
N THR A 226 3.57 -10.11 -18.31
CA THR A 226 4.79 -9.27 -18.28
C THR A 226 6.06 -10.08 -18.00
N GLY A 227 5.91 -11.28 -17.45
CA GLY A 227 7.00 -12.12 -16.95
C GLY A 227 7.43 -11.79 -15.51
N ALA A 228 6.75 -10.87 -14.83
CA ALA A 228 6.91 -10.70 -13.39
C ALA A 228 6.47 -11.95 -12.63
N ALA A 229 7.14 -12.22 -11.50
CA ALA A 229 6.65 -13.23 -10.57
C ALA A 229 5.43 -12.68 -9.82
N LEU A 230 4.48 -13.55 -9.47
CA LEU A 230 3.26 -13.17 -8.73
C LEU A 230 3.18 -13.92 -7.41
N LEU A 231 2.62 -13.28 -6.40
CA LEU A 231 2.32 -13.85 -5.10
C LEU A 231 1.01 -13.28 -4.56
N TRP A 232 -0.13 -13.82 -4.99
CA TRP A 232 -1.44 -13.24 -4.69
C TRP A 232 -2.21 -14.12 -3.71
N ARG A 233 -2.94 -13.50 -2.79
CA ARG A 233 -3.87 -14.22 -1.94
C ARG A 233 -5.06 -14.70 -2.76
N ALA A 234 -5.42 -15.96 -2.61
CA ALA A 234 -6.58 -16.55 -3.28
C ALA A 234 -7.88 -16.00 -2.68
N PRO A 235 -8.89 -15.68 -3.50
CA PRO A 235 -10.23 -15.38 -3.02
C PRO A 235 -10.93 -16.64 -2.53
N THR A 236 -11.85 -16.45 -1.59
CA THR A 236 -12.69 -17.52 -1.05
C THR A 236 -13.43 -18.24 -2.16
N GLY A 237 -13.40 -19.58 -2.14
CA GLY A 237 -14.12 -20.42 -3.09
C GLY A 237 -13.42 -20.61 -4.44
N LEU A 238 -12.20 -20.08 -4.64
CA LEU A 238 -11.39 -20.40 -5.81
C LEU A 238 -11.08 -21.91 -5.84
N ARG A 239 -11.46 -22.59 -6.93
CA ARG A 239 -11.18 -24.02 -7.09
C ARG A 239 -9.72 -24.25 -7.48
N LEU A 240 -8.97 -24.93 -6.61
CA LEU A 240 -7.56 -25.24 -6.77
C LEU A 240 -7.35 -26.77 -6.81
N PRO A 241 -7.57 -27.43 -7.97
CA PRO A 241 -7.34 -28.86 -8.06
C PRO A 241 -5.85 -29.18 -7.93
N VAL A 242 -5.51 -30.10 -7.03
CA VAL A 242 -4.13 -30.56 -6.88
C VAL A 242 -3.66 -31.24 -8.17
N VAL A 243 -2.57 -30.71 -8.73
CA VAL A 243 -1.85 -31.26 -9.90
C VAL A 243 -0.69 -32.12 -9.42
N ARG A 244 0.15 -31.60 -8.51
CA ARG A 244 1.31 -32.30 -7.94
C ARG A 244 1.62 -31.75 -6.55
N VAL A 245 1.85 -32.61 -5.56
CA VAL A 245 2.37 -32.20 -4.25
C VAL A 245 3.90 -32.11 -4.33
N LEU A 246 4.48 -31.06 -3.75
CA LEU A 246 5.91 -30.76 -3.75
C LEU A 246 6.58 -31.25 -2.45
N ALA A 247 7.91 -31.34 -2.45
CA ALA A 247 8.67 -31.94 -1.35
C ALA A 247 8.58 -31.16 -0.03
N ASP A 248 8.25 -29.87 -0.09
CA ASP A 248 8.09 -28.99 1.07
C ASP A 248 6.64 -28.95 1.60
N GLY A 249 5.75 -29.78 1.07
CA GLY A 249 4.34 -29.86 1.47
C GLY A 249 3.41 -28.88 0.74
N THR A 250 3.95 -27.93 -0.03
CA THR A 250 3.15 -27.10 -0.95
C THR A 250 2.68 -27.92 -2.15
N TYR A 251 1.78 -27.38 -2.98
CA TYR A 251 1.33 -28.11 -4.16
C TYR A 251 1.16 -27.22 -5.39
N VAL A 252 1.45 -27.79 -6.56
CA VAL A 252 1.08 -27.21 -7.84
C VAL A 252 -0.41 -27.44 -8.08
N SER A 253 -1.08 -26.39 -8.50
CA SER A 253 -2.48 -26.34 -8.92
C SER A 253 -2.56 -25.68 -10.31
N VAL A 254 -3.78 -25.57 -10.84
CA VAL A 254 -4.05 -24.88 -12.09
C VAL A 254 -5.20 -23.91 -11.92
N VAL A 255 -4.95 -22.63 -12.20
CA VAL A 255 -6.00 -21.62 -12.32
C VAL A 255 -6.49 -21.59 -13.76
N ILE A 256 -7.80 -21.71 -13.95
CA ILE A 256 -8.41 -21.91 -15.26
C ILE A 256 -9.34 -20.74 -15.55
N ASN A 257 -9.30 -20.25 -16.79
CA ASN A 257 -10.21 -19.24 -17.30
C ASN A 257 -11.66 -19.61 -16.94
N PRO A 258 -12.41 -18.75 -16.21
CA PRO A 258 -13.76 -19.07 -15.76
C PRO A 258 -14.78 -19.26 -16.91
N LYS A 259 -14.42 -18.84 -18.13
CA LYS A 259 -15.18 -19.11 -19.37
C LYS A 259 -15.11 -20.59 -19.77
N ILE A 260 -14.14 -21.36 -19.27
CA ILE A 260 -13.97 -22.79 -19.52
C ILE A 260 -14.69 -23.61 -18.44
N ARG A 261 -15.67 -24.41 -18.85
CA ARG A 261 -16.58 -25.14 -17.95
C ARG A 261 -16.73 -26.62 -18.35
N GLY A 262 -17.30 -27.41 -17.43
CA GLY A 262 -17.64 -28.82 -17.64
C GLY A 262 -16.45 -29.65 -18.13
N ALA A 263 -16.72 -30.59 -19.06
CA ALA A 263 -15.73 -31.52 -19.59
C ALA A 263 -14.48 -30.84 -20.18
N ARG A 264 -14.59 -29.60 -20.71
CA ARG A 264 -13.41 -28.86 -21.20
C ARG A 264 -12.49 -28.45 -20.06
N ARG A 265 -13.05 -28.08 -18.90
CA ARG A 265 -12.27 -27.78 -17.68
C ARG A 265 -11.56 -29.04 -17.18
N ASP A 266 -12.24 -30.18 -17.17
CA ASP A 266 -11.66 -31.45 -16.73
C ASP A 266 -10.49 -31.87 -17.62
N ARG A 267 -10.58 -31.66 -18.94
CA ARG A 267 -9.48 -31.86 -19.88
C ARG A 267 -8.27 -30.96 -19.58
N VAL A 268 -8.49 -29.70 -19.21
CA VAL A 268 -7.39 -28.79 -18.83
C VAL A 268 -6.71 -29.27 -17.55
N VAL A 269 -7.46 -29.74 -16.55
CA VAL A 269 -6.88 -30.33 -15.33
C VAL A 269 -6.11 -31.62 -15.64
N ALA A 270 -6.64 -32.47 -16.52
CA ALA A 270 -5.96 -33.70 -16.95
C ALA A 270 -4.66 -33.38 -17.71
N ALA A 271 -4.68 -32.39 -18.61
CA ALA A 271 -3.50 -31.89 -19.32
C ALA A 271 -2.43 -31.37 -18.35
N ALA A 272 -2.83 -30.56 -17.37
CA ALA A 272 -1.94 -30.07 -16.31
C ALA A 272 -1.26 -31.22 -15.54
N ARG A 273 -2.04 -32.25 -15.15
CA ARG A 273 -1.53 -33.45 -14.46
C ARG A 273 -0.61 -34.30 -15.33
N ALA A 274 -0.81 -34.29 -16.64
CA ALA A 274 0.05 -34.96 -17.60
C ALA A 274 1.33 -34.16 -17.92
N GLY A 275 1.52 -32.97 -17.34
CA GLY A 275 2.68 -32.12 -17.61
C GLY A 275 2.67 -31.50 -19.00
N GLN A 276 1.49 -31.33 -19.60
CA GLN A 276 1.35 -30.68 -20.91
C GLN A 276 1.39 -29.16 -20.76
N ASP A 277 1.96 -28.50 -21.76
CA ASP A 277 1.93 -27.04 -21.86
C ASP A 277 0.47 -26.55 -21.99
N LEU A 278 0.12 -25.59 -21.14
CA LEU A 278 -1.19 -24.98 -21.13
C LEU A 278 -1.11 -23.62 -21.82
N ALA A 279 -1.97 -23.40 -22.80
CA ALA A 279 -2.04 -22.11 -23.45
C ALA A 279 -2.53 -21.03 -22.44
N PRO A 280 -1.86 -19.86 -22.35
CA PRO A 280 -2.15 -18.85 -21.33
C PRO A 280 -3.59 -18.32 -21.31
N GLU A 281 -4.28 -18.37 -22.46
CA GLU A 281 -5.70 -18.00 -22.56
C GLU A 281 -6.63 -19.02 -21.87
N LEU A 282 -6.15 -20.24 -21.63
CA LEU A 282 -6.89 -21.32 -20.99
C LEU A 282 -6.62 -21.39 -19.49
N ALA A 283 -5.35 -21.42 -19.11
CA ALA A 283 -4.95 -21.71 -17.74
C ALA A 283 -3.48 -21.37 -17.44
N TYR A 284 -3.18 -21.23 -16.14
CA TYR A 284 -1.82 -21.11 -15.62
C TYR A 284 -1.59 -22.14 -14.53
N LEU A 285 -0.40 -22.75 -14.53
CA LEU A 285 0.08 -23.48 -13.35
C LEU A 285 0.45 -22.47 -12.27
N VAL A 286 0.11 -22.81 -11.03
CA VAL A 286 0.45 -22.01 -9.84
C VAL A 286 0.92 -22.95 -8.74
N ARG A 287 1.85 -22.51 -7.91
CA ARG A 287 2.12 -23.17 -6.63
C ARG A 287 1.24 -22.53 -5.57
N VAL A 288 0.65 -23.37 -4.73
CA VAL A 288 -0.21 -22.98 -3.63
C VAL A 288 0.55 -23.15 -2.32
N VAL A 289 0.63 -22.06 -1.56
CA VAL A 289 1.21 -22.02 -0.22
C VAL A 289 0.08 -21.73 0.77
N GLU A 290 -0.11 -22.62 1.73
CA GLU A 290 -1.15 -22.51 2.76
C GLU A 290 -0.49 -22.38 4.12
N TYR A 291 -0.88 -21.37 4.89
CA TYR A 291 -0.41 -21.19 6.26
C TYR A 291 -1.46 -20.50 7.12
N ASP A 292 -1.45 -20.81 8.41
CA ASP A 292 -2.30 -20.16 9.41
C ASP A 292 -1.52 -19.04 10.11
N VAL A 293 -2.21 -17.95 10.45
CA VAL A 293 -1.68 -16.94 11.37
C VAL A 293 -2.29 -17.20 12.75
N PRO A 294 -1.54 -17.79 13.70
CA PRO A 294 -2.03 -18.00 15.05
C PRO A 294 -2.20 -16.67 15.81
N ASP A 295 -3.15 -16.66 16.76
CA ASP A 295 -3.32 -15.59 17.76
C ASP A 295 -3.62 -14.16 17.24
N ARG A 296 -4.45 -14.05 16.18
CA ARG A 296 -5.04 -12.76 15.81
C ARG A 296 -6.22 -12.43 16.75
N ASP A 297 -6.04 -11.46 17.64
CA ASP A 297 -7.13 -10.95 18.51
C ASP A 297 -8.26 -10.38 17.63
N GLY A 298 -9.45 -11.00 17.69
CA GLY A 298 -10.67 -10.44 17.12
C GLY A 298 -11.51 -11.36 16.24
N ASP A 299 -10.94 -12.41 15.63
CA ASP A 299 -11.69 -13.36 14.81
C ASP A 299 -11.23 -14.79 15.13
N GLY A 300 -12.13 -15.59 15.72
CA GLY A 300 -11.82 -16.93 16.22
C GLY A 300 -11.23 -17.88 15.17
N THR A 301 -10.33 -18.76 15.64
CA THR A 301 -9.57 -19.78 14.88
C THR A 301 -8.72 -19.21 13.74
N GLY A 302 -7.40 -19.48 13.78
CA GLY A 302 -6.42 -18.94 12.85
C GLY A 302 -6.92 -18.82 11.40
N GLU A 303 -6.76 -17.64 10.82
CA GLU A 303 -7.16 -17.37 9.45
C GLU A 303 -6.23 -18.14 8.50
N LEU A 304 -6.78 -19.13 7.78
CA LEU A 304 -6.05 -19.81 6.72
C LEU A 304 -5.79 -18.83 5.57
N ILE A 305 -4.52 -18.53 5.34
CA ILE A 305 -4.05 -17.77 4.19
C ILE A 305 -3.62 -18.75 3.10
N VAL A 306 -4.21 -18.59 1.92
CA VAL A 306 -3.89 -19.37 0.73
C VAL A 306 -3.26 -18.41 -0.29
N LEU A 307 -1.98 -18.60 -0.59
CA LEU A 307 -1.25 -17.82 -1.59
C LEU A 307 -1.09 -18.62 -2.89
N LEU A 308 -1.25 -17.93 -4.01
CA LEU A 308 -0.98 -18.40 -5.36
C LEU A 308 0.31 -17.75 -5.83
N THR A 309 1.25 -18.53 -6.35
CA THR A 309 2.47 -17.98 -6.94
C THR A 309 2.82 -18.61 -8.28
N THR A 310 3.43 -17.82 -9.17
CA THR A 310 4.08 -18.31 -10.39
C THR A 310 5.45 -18.94 -10.12
N VAL A 311 5.98 -18.83 -8.90
CA VAL A 311 7.24 -19.48 -8.48
C VAL A 311 6.96 -20.96 -8.16
N LEU A 312 7.07 -21.83 -9.17
CA LEU A 312 6.62 -23.22 -9.08
C LEU A 312 7.57 -24.14 -8.30
N GLU A 313 8.86 -23.84 -8.30
CA GLU A 313 9.88 -24.74 -7.73
C GLU A 313 10.30 -24.29 -6.32
N PRO A 314 10.25 -25.16 -5.29
CA PRO A 314 10.64 -24.83 -3.92
C PRO A 314 12.08 -24.33 -3.76
N ALA A 315 12.97 -24.68 -4.69
CA ALA A 315 14.35 -24.22 -4.68
C ALA A 315 14.51 -22.75 -5.10
N GLU A 316 13.52 -22.18 -5.79
CA GLU A 316 13.55 -20.76 -6.19
C GLU A 316 13.06 -19.82 -5.10
N ALA A 317 12.09 -20.26 -4.30
CA ALA A 317 11.63 -19.59 -3.08
C ALA A 317 10.96 -20.61 -2.17
N HIS A 318 11.35 -20.62 -0.89
CA HIS A 318 10.72 -21.49 0.11
C HIS A 318 9.34 -20.97 0.52
N ALA A 319 8.50 -21.85 1.05
CA ALA A 319 7.13 -21.53 1.42
C ALA A 319 7.04 -20.46 2.53
N ASP A 320 7.95 -20.51 3.50
CA ASP A 320 8.11 -19.53 4.57
C ASP A 320 8.55 -18.16 4.05
N GLU A 321 9.52 -18.12 3.13
CA GLU A 321 9.95 -16.87 2.47
C GLU A 321 8.81 -16.20 1.70
N LEU A 322 7.98 -16.98 1.01
CA LEU A 322 6.79 -16.48 0.32
C LEU A 322 5.74 -15.97 1.32
N ALA A 323 5.52 -16.67 2.44
CA ALA A 323 4.62 -16.19 3.48
C ALA A 323 5.10 -14.87 4.11
N GLU A 324 6.41 -14.74 4.37
CA GLU A 324 7.03 -13.51 4.88
C GLU A 324 6.92 -12.36 3.87
N ALA A 325 7.25 -12.60 2.60
CA ALA A 325 7.13 -11.60 1.54
C ALA A 325 5.70 -11.08 1.37
N TYR A 326 4.70 -11.97 1.48
CA TYR A 326 3.30 -11.55 1.49
C TYR A 326 2.92 -10.76 2.74
N HIS A 327 3.51 -11.08 3.90
CA HIS A 327 3.24 -10.37 5.14
C HIS A 327 3.75 -8.92 5.10
N LEU A 328 4.91 -8.67 4.48
CA LEU A 328 5.48 -7.33 4.33
C LEU A 328 4.55 -6.34 3.61
N ARG A 329 3.64 -6.83 2.76
CA ARG A 329 2.56 -6.02 2.16
C ARG A 329 1.69 -5.31 3.21
N TRP A 330 1.53 -5.88 4.41
CA TRP A 330 0.67 -5.31 5.45
C TRP A 330 1.28 -4.05 6.08
N GLU A 331 2.61 -3.88 6.06
CA GLU A 331 3.27 -2.66 6.53
C GLU A 331 2.87 -1.44 5.66
N ASP A 332 2.61 -1.66 4.36
CA ASP A 332 2.12 -0.61 3.45
C ASP A 332 0.75 -0.06 3.86
N ARG A 333 -0.16 -0.88 4.39
CA ARG A 333 -1.52 -0.43 4.73
C ARG A 333 -1.55 0.54 5.90
N ASP A 334 -0.76 0.28 6.93
CA ASP A 334 -0.67 1.17 8.09
C ASP A 334 0.02 2.49 7.73
N GLN A 335 0.96 2.47 6.77
CA GLN A 335 1.70 3.63 6.31
C GLN A 335 0.93 4.50 5.29
N GLN A 336 -0.08 3.95 4.60
CA GLN A 336 -0.96 4.71 3.70
C GLN A 336 -2.06 5.49 4.45
N ARG A 337 -2.28 5.22 5.73
CA ARG A 337 -3.31 5.88 6.56
C ARG A 337 -3.21 7.42 6.58
N PRO A 338 -2.03 8.05 6.68
CA PRO A 338 -1.92 9.51 6.62
C PRO A 338 -2.35 10.12 5.26
N ALA A 339 -2.23 9.36 4.15
CA ALA A 339 -2.71 9.82 2.84
C ALA A 339 -4.22 9.66 2.67
N GLN A 340 -4.84 8.75 3.43
CA GLN A 340 -6.29 8.52 3.47
C GLN A 340 -7.01 9.60 4.29
N ASP A 341 -6.38 10.03 5.38
CA ASP A 341 -6.88 11.04 6.31
C ASP A 341 -6.46 12.46 5.88
N ALA A 342 -6.80 12.87 4.65
CA ALA A 342 -6.59 14.27 4.25
C ALA A 342 -7.34 15.21 5.22
N PRO A 343 -6.70 16.22 5.83
CA PRO A 343 -7.35 17.07 6.82
C PRO A 343 -8.58 17.74 6.21
N THR A 344 -9.73 17.38 6.76
CA THR A 344 -11.00 18.02 6.44
C THR A 344 -10.97 19.42 7.03
N ARG A 345 -10.91 20.43 6.16
CA ARG A 345 -11.07 21.82 6.62
C ARG A 345 -12.44 21.97 7.28
N PRO A 346 -12.52 22.59 8.47
CA PRO A 346 -13.77 23.14 8.92
C PRO A 346 -14.21 24.20 7.90
N GLY A 347 -15.49 24.14 7.49
CA GLY A 347 -16.10 25.15 6.62
C GLY A 347 -16.00 26.56 7.23
N PRO A 348 -16.33 27.61 6.45
CA PRO A 348 -16.20 28.99 6.91
C PRO A 348 -16.95 29.17 8.24
N SER A 349 -16.19 29.55 9.26
CA SER A 349 -16.60 29.65 10.66
C SER A 349 -17.96 30.34 10.81
N ALA A 350 -18.98 29.59 11.24
CA ALA A 350 -20.13 30.20 11.88
C ALA A 350 -19.63 30.75 13.21
N ALA A 351 -19.56 32.09 13.28
CA ALA A 351 -19.10 32.84 14.45
C ALA A 351 -19.62 32.23 15.76
N LEU A 352 -18.72 31.67 16.57
CA LEU A 352 -19.02 31.34 17.96
C LEU A 352 -19.25 32.66 18.70
N LYS A 353 -20.51 32.91 19.09
CA LYS A 353 -20.85 33.94 20.07
C LYS A 353 -20.13 33.61 21.38
N ALA A 354 -19.48 34.62 21.95
CA ALA A 354 -18.86 34.56 23.26
C ALA A 354 -19.86 34.09 24.33
N ALA A 355 -19.57 32.96 24.98
CA ALA A 355 -20.24 32.55 26.20
C ALA A 355 -19.56 33.25 27.39
N GLY A 356 -20.39 33.85 28.25
CA GLY A 356 -19.99 34.74 29.33
C GLY A 356 -19.18 34.09 30.45
N ALA A 357 -18.57 34.96 31.24
CA ALA A 357 -17.68 34.67 32.34
C ALA A 357 -18.31 33.78 33.43
N GLY A 358 -17.55 32.76 33.86
CA GLY A 358 -17.73 32.01 35.09
C GLY A 358 -16.35 31.67 35.68
N LEU A 359 -16.16 31.95 36.98
CA LEU A 359 -14.91 31.93 37.75
C LEU A 359 -14.49 30.51 38.25
N PRO A 360 -13.27 30.33 38.82
CA PRO A 360 -12.39 29.17 38.60
C PRO A 360 -12.21 28.23 39.81
N GLY A 361 -11.62 27.06 39.55
CA GLY A 361 -10.98 26.14 40.50
C GLY A 361 -10.74 24.80 39.78
N ASN A 362 -9.58 24.17 39.71
CA ASN A 362 -8.49 24.08 40.68
C ASN A 362 -7.22 23.60 39.94
N LEU A 363 -6.05 24.05 40.41
CA LEU A 363 -4.72 23.78 39.86
C LEU A 363 -4.18 22.43 40.36
N GLY A 364 -3.33 21.77 39.56
CA GLY A 364 -2.50 20.66 40.03
C GLY A 364 -1.67 19.96 38.95
N LEU A 365 -0.56 20.58 38.55
CA LEU A 365 0.57 19.90 37.90
C LEU A 365 1.31 19.01 38.91
N ALA A 366 1.92 17.91 38.45
CA ALA A 366 3.34 17.63 38.72
C ALA A 366 3.93 16.53 37.82
N ASP A 367 5.10 16.86 37.29
CA ASP A 367 6.08 16.04 36.58
C ASP A 367 6.73 14.91 37.42
N ARG A 368 6.93 13.76 36.77
CA ARG A 368 8.12 12.85 36.69
C ARG A 368 8.92 12.36 37.96
N PRO A 369 9.75 11.27 37.82
CA PRO A 369 9.94 10.17 38.79
C PRO A 369 11.27 10.22 39.60
N PRO A 370 11.62 9.21 40.43
CA PRO A 370 12.72 8.27 40.04
C PRO A 370 12.69 6.83 40.65
N ARG A 371 13.77 6.08 40.33
CA ARG A 371 14.08 4.62 40.38
C ARG A 371 14.44 4.01 41.79
N PRO A 372 15.30 2.95 41.97
CA PRO A 372 14.99 1.52 42.24
C PRO A 372 15.71 0.90 43.50
N ARG A 373 15.73 -0.46 43.61
CA ARG A 373 16.50 -1.39 44.54
C ARG A 373 15.78 -1.77 45.85
N ARG A 374 15.89 -2.97 46.45
CA ARG A 374 16.57 -4.27 46.25
C ARG A 374 15.95 -5.31 47.24
N VAL A 375 15.94 -6.58 46.85
CA VAL A 375 16.33 -7.83 47.57
C VAL A 375 15.76 -8.15 48.97
N ASP A 376 15.05 -9.29 49.11
CA ASP A 376 15.49 -10.41 49.99
C ASP A 376 14.67 -11.70 49.75
N HIS A 377 15.40 -12.82 49.75
CA HIS A 377 14.95 -14.23 49.86
C HIS A 377 15.56 -14.74 51.20
N PRO A 378 15.02 -15.77 51.91
CA PRO A 378 15.22 -17.17 51.46
C PRO A 378 14.31 -18.29 52.05
N ARG A 379 14.57 -19.52 51.54
CA ARG A 379 14.29 -20.89 52.08
C ARG A 379 12.88 -21.45 51.81
N GLY A 380 12.66 -22.64 51.24
CA GLY A 380 13.54 -23.74 50.77
C GLY A 380 12.87 -25.10 51.03
N ARG A 381 12.80 -25.99 50.02
CA ARG A 381 12.89 -27.47 50.15
C ARG A 381 13.08 -28.15 48.78
N SER A 382 14.18 -28.89 48.68
CA SER A 382 14.67 -29.81 47.63
C SER A 382 13.91 -31.16 47.62
N ARG A 383 13.91 -32.10 46.63
CA ARG A 383 14.92 -32.76 45.75
C ARG A 383 14.16 -33.49 44.59
N ARG A 384 14.47 -33.40 43.26
CA ARG A 384 15.40 -34.16 42.34
C ARG A 384 15.20 -35.70 42.23
N PRO A 385 15.57 -36.45 41.14
CA PRO A 385 16.10 -36.12 39.78
C PRO A 385 15.57 -37.00 38.58
N ARG A 386 16.07 -36.75 37.34
CA ARG A 386 15.82 -37.44 36.03
C ARG A 386 16.46 -38.86 35.89
N PRO A 387 16.16 -39.66 34.84
CA PRO A 387 17.10 -39.82 33.69
C PRO A 387 16.47 -40.09 32.27
N ARG A 388 17.28 -39.98 31.20
CA ARG A 388 17.11 -40.53 29.80
C ARG A 388 18.05 -41.77 29.63
N PRO A 389 18.21 -42.57 28.52
CA PRO A 389 17.62 -42.60 27.15
C PRO A 389 17.29 -44.02 26.54
N ASP A 390 16.91 -44.06 25.24
CA ASP A 390 16.95 -45.11 24.18
C ASP A 390 15.94 -46.29 24.08
N GLN A 391 15.20 -46.39 22.94
CA GLN A 391 15.19 -47.52 21.97
C GLN A 391 14.18 -47.35 20.79
N LEU A 392 14.51 -48.01 19.68
CA LEU A 392 14.02 -47.88 18.29
C LEU A 392 12.55 -48.32 18.01
N HIS A 393 11.98 -47.74 16.92
CA HIS A 393 10.76 -47.97 16.09
C HIS A 393 10.02 -49.35 16.13
N PRO A 394 8.75 -49.54 15.63
CA PRO A 394 8.03 -48.76 14.59
C PRO A 394 6.47 -48.59 14.76
N ARG A 395 5.86 -47.59 14.09
CA ARG A 395 4.71 -47.74 13.16
C ARG A 395 4.09 -46.41 12.72
N ALA A 396 3.70 -46.41 11.44
CA ALA A 396 3.09 -45.35 10.67
C ALA A 396 1.65 -45.01 11.09
N ALA A 397 1.24 -43.77 10.83
CA ALA A 397 -0.12 -43.44 10.43
C ALA A 397 -0.12 -42.19 9.54
N ASN A 398 -0.23 -42.42 8.23
CA ASN A 398 -0.63 -41.43 7.24
C ASN A 398 -1.93 -40.74 7.69
N ARG A 399 -1.93 -39.41 7.83
CA ARG A 399 -3.16 -38.62 7.84
C ARG A 399 -3.37 -38.05 6.43
N PRO A 400 -4.53 -38.27 5.79
CA PRO A 400 -4.84 -37.67 4.48
C PRO A 400 -5.24 -36.20 4.65
N PRO A 401 -5.08 -35.35 3.62
CA PRO A 401 -5.60 -33.98 3.65
C PRO A 401 -7.13 -34.00 3.60
N TYR A 402 -7.71 -32.99 4.24
CA TYR A 402 -9.14 -32.84 4.53
C TYR A 402 -10.05 -33.07 3.30
N ARG A 403 -10.95 -34.05 3.42
CA ARG A 403 -12.03 -34.32 2.44
C ARG A 403 -13.13 -33.26 2.55
N HIS A 404 -13.36 -32.51 1.48
CA HIS A 404 -14.64 -31.84 1.27
C HIS A 404 -15.74 -32.88 1.02
N ARG A 405 -16.85 -32.71 1.74
CA ARG A 405 -18.02 -33.60 1.74
C ARG A 405 -18.93 -33.22 0.57
N ASP A 406 -19.08 -34.12 -0.39
CA ASP A 406 -20.22 -34.10 -1.31
C ASP A 406 -21.52 -34.30 -0.52
N GLY A 407 -22.54 -33.52 -0.85
CA GLY A 407 -23.90 -33.67 -0.34
C GLY A 407 -24.90 -33.40 -1.47
N GLY A 408 -25.31 -34.47 -2.14
CA GLY A 408 -26.39 -34.45 -3.13
C GLY A 408 -27.77 -34.66 -2.49
N HIS A 409 -28.74 -33.96 -3.08
CA HIS A 409 -30.17 -34.27 -3.24
C HIS A 409 -31.11 -34.40 -2.02
N SER A 410 -32.18 -33.58 -2.05
CA SER A 410 -33.55 -34.11 -2.08
C SER A 410 -34.58 -33.08 -2.61
N PRO A 411 -35.79 -33.53 -3.04
CA PRO A 411 -36.58 -32.96 -4.12
C PRO A 411 -37.80 -32.17 -3.63
N TRP A 412 -38.28 -31.19 -4.41
CA TRP A 412 -39.71 -30.83 -4.46
C TRP A 412 -40.05 -30.27 -5.85
N ARG A 413 -40.96 -30.95 -6.55
CA ARG A 413 -41.84 -30.36 -7.57
C ARG A 413 -43.13 -29.93 -6.87
N LEU A 414 -43.71 -28.81 -7.27
CA LEU A 414 -45.09 -28.67 -7.71
C LEU A 414 -45.29 -27.25 -8.25
N ASP A 415 -45.92 -27.22 -9.42
CA ASP A 415 -46.54 -26.13 -10.21
C ASP A 415 -45.69 -24.95 -10.73
#